data_AF-A0A5N5L077-F1
#
_entry.id   AF-A0A5N5L077-F1
#
_cell.length_a   1.000
_cell.length_b   1.000
_cell.length_c   1.000
_cell.angle_alpha   90.00
_cell.angle_beta   90.00
_cell.angle_gamma   90.00
#
_symmetry.space_group_name_H-M   'P 1'
#
loop_
_entity.id
_entity.type
_entity.pdbx_description
1 polymer ?
#
loop_
_entity_poly.entity_id
_entity_poly.type
_entity_poly.pdbx_seq_one_letter_code
_entity_poly.pdbx_strand_id
1 'polypeptide(L)'
;MVGIAVVAPLFDPTAQVKSTFRVMSVVLLVSRVVLACQYGSIIWHVRKYKKTMLPLGMMVSLNLVAAIIYLGVFFGFKNHNTNVYVSWYVVSVVEIIVTVGLSLRWKVLSFKGTHLINRMAMLTFIMIGEGVIVVATGVGKIVLNADSWTPSTIGNVVSGIGNLYIIYMIYFDFMRDINLPSYRQLSWALLHFPFHLAMNIFVQGSSQFVVWWKIMEILRNVGAKFNSVLSQAEQPGFDDRVSNITEWFGTQVNTTTYDIYKLYPPKYYDTWIDSANAINELFSVPAEWWYTVDSEDDPTLLSIAENFNTLYLTIENSLFASFKINGIEGVKNTTLDAAGFELAANDANWGRYYLVFSYAFVTAGLTLILMTLLLIASRTKRWTAWNYTRAALNFLFGIGLCLLSLIQLNVEHADAFRSSPWVLPTLLLVFFTVLVINHLPRPPPAFFGKKKKKKHAGGQRESGVGADGRSNSWDVVGHLGYRSRRAHEKIDPAVSSVPAQGAGYESRPLHTGAHAV
;
A
#
# COMPACT_ATOMS: atom_id res chain seq x y z
N MET A 1 16.61 1.15 8.14
CA MET A 1 15.46 1.70 7.40
C MET A 1 15.69 3.14 7.01
N VAL A 2 15.89 4.08 7.95
CA VAL A 2 16.15 5.51 7.63
C VAL A 2 17.28 5.68 6.60
N GLY A 3 18.42 5.02 6.78
CA GLY A 3 19.53 5.11 5.81
C GLY A 3 19.19 4.61 4.40
N ILE A 4 18.33 3.60 4.26
CA ILE A 4 17.87 3.12 2.94
C ILE A 4 16.89 4.13 2.32
N ALA A 5 16.01 4.73 3.13
CA ALA A 5 15.06 5.73 2.67
C ALA A 5 15.73 7.01 2.13
N VAL A 6 16.88 7.39 2.68
CA VAL A 6 17.67 8.55 2.19
C VAL A 6 18.37 8.23 0.85
N VAL A 7 18.80 6.99 0.66
CA VAL A 7 19.54 6.56 -0.54
C VAL A 7 18.60 6.22 -1.70
N ALA A 8 17.42 5.66 -1.40
CA ALA A 8 16.51 5.10 -2.39
C ALA A 8 16.09 6.07 -3.52
N PRO A 9 15.79 7.36 -3.26
CA PRO A 9 15.37 8.28 -4.33
C PRO A 9 16.45 8.56 -5.38
N LEU A 10 17.72 8.41 -5.02
CA LEU A 10 18.88 8.68 -5.87
C LEU A 10 19.55 7.38 -6.35
N PHE A 11 18.90 6.23 -6.14
CA PHE A 11 19.44 4.94 -6.50
C PHE A 11 19.14 4.62 -7.96
N ASP A 12 20.15 4.80 -8.83
CA ASP A 12 20.09 4.41 -10.23
C ASP A 12 21.29 3.50 -10.58
N PRO A 13 21.06 2.21 -10.90
CA PRO A 13 22.12 1.29 -11.33
C PRO A 13 22.80 1.70 -12.65
N THR A 14 22.10 2.42 -13.51
CA THR A 14 22.54 2.84 -14.85
C THR A 14 23.26 4.20 -14.84
N ALA A 15 22.90 5.09 -13.93
CA ALA A 15 23.56 6.37 -13.69
C ALA A 15 24.09 6.47 -12.25
N GLN A 16 25.21 5.79 -11.97
CA GLN A 16 25.69 5.61 -10.60
C GLN A 16 26.24 6.90 -9.99
N VAL A 17 25.52 7.47 -9.03
CA VAL A 17 26.03 8.54 -8.17
C VAL A 17 26.92 7.94 -7.08
N LYS A 18 28.23 8.09 -7.24
CA LYS A 18 29.25 7.56 -6.31
C LYS A 18 28.96 7.84 -4.83
N SER A 19 28.50 9.05 -4.49
CA SER A 19 28.18 9.42 -3.11
C SER A 19 27.04 8.57 -2.55
N THR A 20 25.94 8.46 -3.29
CA THR A 20 24.75 7.67 -2.93
C THR A 20 25.09 6.19 -2.71
N PHE A 21 25.85 5.59 -3.62
CA PHE A 21 26.24 4.18 -3.51
C PHE A 21 27.20 3.93 -2.34
N ARG A 22 28.10 4.87 -2.05
CA ARG A 22 28.97 4.80 -0.86
C ARG A 22 28.18 4.91 0.44
N VAL A 23 27.22 5.83 0.51
CA VAL A 23 26.33 5.95 1.67
C VAL A 23 25.58 4.64 1.90
N MET A 24 25.09 3.99 0.83
CA MET A 24 24.44 2.67 0.94
C MET A 24 25.36 1.62 1.59
N SER A 25 26.62 1.51 1.14
CA SER A 25 27.59 0.59 1.73
C SER A 25 27.86 0.89 3.21
N VAL A 26 27.96 2.17 3.59
CA VAL A 26 28.13 2.58 4.99
C VAL A 26 26.90 2.21 5.82
N VAL A 27 25.70 2.45 5.32
CA VAL A 27 24.44 2.08 5.98
C VAL A 27 24.39 0.57 6.22
N LEU A 28 24.73 -0.24 5.21
CA LEU A 28 24.78 -1.69 5.33
C LEU A 28 25.83 -2.14 6.35
N LEU A 29 27.03 -1.55 6.33
CA LEU A 29 28.10 -1.80 7.30
C LEU A 29 27.66 -1.50 8.73
N VAL A 30 27.14 -0.29 8.99
CA VAL A 30 26.71 0.15 10.32
C VAL A 30 25.62 -0.79 10.85
N SER A 31 24.68 -1.19 10.00
CA SER A 31 23.65 -2.17 10.36
C SER A 31 24.25 -3.49 10.86
N ARG A 32 25.32 -4.01 10.25
CA ARG A 32 25.95 -5.29 10.64
C ARG A 32 26.79 -5.14 11.89
N VAL A 33 27.49 -4.01 12.06
CA VAL A 33 28.22 -3.71 13.29
C VAL A 33 27.25 -3.63 14.48
N VAL A 34 26.11 -2.95 14.32
CA VAL A 34 25.08 -2.88 15.37
C VAL A 34 24.54 -4.27 15.71
N LEU A 35 24.26 -5.13 14.71
CA LEU A 35 23.85 -6.52 14.95
C LEU A 35 24.94 -7.34 15.65
N ALA A 36 26.21 -7.18 15.26
CA ALA A 36 27.34 -7.82 15.92
C ALA A 36 27.45 -7.38 17.39
N CYS A 37 27.24 -6.09 17.69
CA CYS A 37 27.18 -5.58 19.06
C CYS A 37 26.00 -6.15 19.84
N GLN A 38 24.82 -6.29 19.23
CA GLN A 38 23.64 -6.88 19.87
C GLN A 38 23.88 -8.35 20.23
N TYR A 39 24.33 -9.17 19.27
CA TYR A 39 24.67 -10.57 19.53
C TYR A 39 25.85 -10.70 20.52
N GLY A 40 26.84 -9.81 20.43
CA GLY A 40 27.97 -9.73 21.37
C GLY A 40 27.53 -9.43 22.80
N SER A 41 26.61 -8.49 22.99
CA SER A 41 26.01 -8.19 24.30
C SER A 41 25.26 -9.40 24.87
N ILE A 42 24.56 -10.17 24.04
CA ILE A 42 23.91 -11.43 24.47
C ILE A 42 24.96 -12.46 24.92
N ILE A 43 26.07 -12.62 24.19
CA ILE A 43 27.17 -13.52 24.59
C ILE A 43 27.71 -13.12 25.96
N TRP A 44 27.90 -11.81 26.20
CA TRP A 44 28.37 -11.30 27.48
C TRP A 44 27.46 -11.71 28.64
N HIS A 45 26.13 -11.56 28.47
CA HIS A 45 25.15 -11.94 29.49
C HIS A 45 25.06 -13.46 29.68
N VAL A 46 25.23 -14.25 28.61
CA VAL A 46 25.03 -15.70 28.60
C VAL A 46 26.36 -16.46 28.77
N ARG A 47 27.47 -15.78 29.12
CA ARG A 47 28.84 -16.33 29.23
C ARG A 47 28.99 -17.57 30.11
N LYS A 48 28.07 -17.81 31.06
CA LYS A 48 28.07 -19.00 31.92
C LYS A 48 27.66 -20.28 31.16
N TYR A 49 26.98 -20.18 30.02
CA TYR A 49 26.47 -21.33 29.26
C TYR A 49 27.36 -21.63 28.03
N LYS A 50 28.40 -22.45 28.21
CA LYS A 50 29.40 -22.76 27.17
C LYS A 50 28.82 -23.32 25.87
N LYS A 51 27.69 -24.05 25.94
CA LYS A 51 27.01 -24.64 24.75
C LYS A 51 26.34 -23.58 23.85
N THR A 52 26.12 -22.37 24.35
CA THR A 52 25.44 -21.28 23.65
C THR A 52 26.45 -20.29 23.01
N MET A 53 27.71 -20.32 23.46
CA MET A 53 28.74 -19.38 23.00
C MET A 53 29.13 -19.60 21.53
N LEU A 54 29.27 -20.86 21.10
CA LEU A 54 29.66 -21.18 19.73
C LEU A 54 28.65 -20.65 18.68
N PRO A 55 27.35 -20.97 18.76
CA PRO A 55 26.39 -20.50 17.76
C PRO A 55 26.23 -18.98 17.75
N LEU A 56 26.23 -18.32 18.91
CA LEU A 56 26.18 -16.86 18.98
C LEU A 56 27.47 -16.21 18.48
N GLY A 57 28.63 -16.80 18.78
CA GLY A 57 29.93 -16.34 18.28
C GLY A 57 30.01 -16.41 16.77
N MET A 58 29.53 -17.51 16.16
CA MET A 58 29.41 -17.63 14.71
C MET A 58 28.53 -16.54 14.09
N MET A 59 27.42 -16.16 14.74
CA MET A 59 26.57 -15.05 14.30
C MET A 59 27.29 -13.69 14.38
N VAL A 60 28.05 -13.43 15.44
CA VAL A 60 28.87 -12.21 15.56
C VAL A 60 29.94 -12.18 14.46
N SER A 61 30.67 -13.28 14.26
CA SER A 61 31.68 -13.40 13.21
C SER A 61 31.09 -13.20 11.81
N LEU A 62 29.94 -13.82 11.51
CA LEU A 62 29.25 -13.64 10.24
C LEU A 62 28.92 -12.18 9.95
N ASN A 63 28.36 -11.46 10.94
CA ASN A 63 28.01 -10.04 10.80
C ASN A 63 29.26 -9.17 10.64
N LEU A 64 30.35 -9.46 11.36
CA LEU A 64 31.61 -8.71 11.22
C LEU A 64 32.27 -8.95 9.85
N VAL A 65 32.28 -10.19 9.37
CA VAL A 65 32.78 -10.50 8.02
C VAL A 65 31.95 -9.77 6.96
N ALA A 66 30.62 -9.79 7.07
CA ALA A 66 29.75 -9.03 6.18
C ALA A 66 30.02 -7.52 6.25
N ALA A 67 30.23 -6.96 7.45
CA ALA A 67 30.60 -5.55 7.63
C ALA A 67 31.92 -5.20 6.94
N ILE A 68 32.95 -6.06 7.05
CA ILE A 68 34.23 -5.87 6.35
C ILE A 68 34.05 -5.94 4.83
N ILE A 69 33.22 -6.85 4.32
CA ILE A 69 32.92 -6.92 2.89
C ILE A 69 32.22 -5.64 2.42
N TYR A 70 31.23 -5.13 3.16
CA TYR A 70 30.58 -3.85 2.82
C TYR A 70 31.55 -2.66 2.88
N LEU A 71 32.53 -2.68 3.80
CA LEU A 71 33.62 -1.70 3.82
C LEU A 71 34.49 -1.79 2.56
N GLY A 72 34.83 -3.00 2.12
CA GLY A 72 35.55 -3.21 0.86
C GLY A 72 34.76 -2.69 -0.35
N VAL A 73 33.45 -2.96 -0.39
CA VAL A 73 32.54 -2.49 -1.44
C VAL A 73 32.44 -0.96 -1.46
N PHE A 74 32.49 -0.29 -0.30
CA PHE A 74 32.57 1.18 -0.23
C PHE A 74 33.78 1.75 -1.00
N PHE A 75 34.96 1.14 -0.84
CA PHE A 75 36.15 1.55 -1.59
C PHE A 75 36.13 1.13 -3.06
N GLY A 76 35.35 0.09 -3.40
CA GLY A 76 35.18 -0.41 -4.77
C GLY A 76 34.45 0.55 -5.72
N PHE A 77 33.62 1.45 -5.21
CA PHE A 77 32.91 2.43 -6.05
C PHE A 77 33.85 3.55 -6.55
N LYS A 78 34.10 3.54 -7.87
CA LYS A 78 34.86 4.53 -8.64
C LYS A 78 33.94 5.51 -9.36
N ASN A 79 34.50 6.50 -10.07
CA ASN A 79 33.73 7.52 -10.80
C ASN A 79 33.06 6.99 -12.10
N HIS A 80 33.20 5.70 -12.41
CA HIS A 80 32.56 5.07 -13.56
C HIS A 80 31.52 4.04 -13.10
N ASN A 81 30.57 3.72 -13.96
CA ASN A 81 29.60 2.66 -13.70
C ASN A 81 30.35 1.34 -13.45
N THR A 82 30.07 0.72 -12.31
CA THR A 82 30.68 -0.53 -11.88
C THR A 82 29.60 -1.52 -11.49
N ASN A 83 29.78 -2.80 -11.81
CA ASN A 83 28.90 -3.87 -11.34
C ASN A 83 29.14 -4.24 -9.86
N VAL A 84 29.89 -3.41 -9.13
CA VAL A 84 30.25 -3.62 -7.72
C VAL A 84 29.02 -3.67 -6.82
N TYR A 85 27.93 -2.97 -7.18
CA TYR A 85 26.65 -3.01 -6.45
C TYR A 85 26.02 -4.41 -6.41
N VAL A 86 26.33 -5.30 -7.36
CA VAL A 86 25.86 -6.70 -7.37
C VAL A 86 26.34 -7.45 -6.12
N SER A 87 27.50 -7.07 -5.59
CA SER A 87 28.07 -7.63 -4.36
C SER A 87 27.12 -7.49 -3.17
N TRP A 88 26.33 -6.41 -3.09
CA TRP A 88 25.37 -6.24 -1.99
C TRP A 88 24.32 -7.33 -1.98
N TYR A 89 23.80 -7.68 -3.15
CA TYR A 89 22.78 -8.72 -3.29
C TYR A 89 23.37 -10.10 -2.99
N VAL A 90 24.54 -10.41 -3.54
CA VAL A 90 25.22 -11.71 -3.32
C VAL A 90 25.53 -11.90 -1.84
N VAL A 91 26.14 -10.92 -1.18
CA VAL A 91 26.48 -10.98 0.25
C VAL A 91 25.22 -11.13 1.10
N SER A 92 24.15 -10.38 0.79
CA SER A 92 22.89 -10.49 1.53
C SER A 92 22.24 -11.88 1.39
N VAL A 93 22.24 -12.47 0.20
CA VAL A 93 21.70 -13.82 -0.03
C VAL A 93 22.51 -14.87 0.72
N VAL A 94 23.84 -14.80 0.67
CA VAL A 94 24.72 -15.71 1.41
C VAL A 94 24.53 -15.56 2.92
N GLU A 95 24.44 -14.32 3.42
CA GLU A 95 24.17 -14.01 4.84
C GLU A 95 22.86 -14.66 5.32
N ILE A 96 21.79 -14.56 4.51
CA ILE A 96 20.50 -15.21 4.80
C ILE A 96 20.65 -16.73 4.84
N ILE A 97 21.27 -17.35 3.82
CA ILE A 97 21.44 -18.81 3.75
C ILE A 97 22.22 -19.33 4.95
N VAL A 98 23.34 -18.69 5.29
CA VAL A 98 24.17 -19.11 6.43
C VAL A 98 23.41 -18.92 7.74
N THR A 99 22.76 -17.78 7.94
CA THR A 99 21.96 -17.51 9.15
C THR A 99 20.83 -18.53 9.33
N VAL A 100 20.11 -18.84 8.26
CA VAL A 100 19.06 -19.86 8.26
C VAL A 100 19.65 -21.25 8.56
N GLY A 101 20.79 -21.61 7.96
CA GLY A 101 21.50 -22.85 8.23
C GLY A 101 21.94 -22.99 9.69
N LEU A 102 22.48 -21.93 10.29
CA LEU A 102 22.84 -21.89 11.71
C LEU A 102 21.60 -22.09 12.60
N SER A 103 20.47 -21.46 12.25
CA SER A 103 19.20 -21.59 12.99
C SER A 103 18.60 -23.01 12.96
N LEU A 104 18.85 -23.77 11.88
CA LEU A 104 18.45 -25.17 11.74
C LEU A 104 19.35 -26.11 12.55
N ARG A 105 20.65 -25.83 12.58
CA ARG A 105 21.64 -26.71 13.22
C ARG A 105 21.66 -26.62 14.75
N TRP A 106 21.50 -25.41 15.31
CA TRP A 106 21.53 -25.17 16.76
C TRP A 106 20.16 -24.77 17.30
N LYS A 107 19.58 -25.64 18.15
CA LYS A 107 18.28 -25.38 18.82
C LYS A 107 18.26 -24.09 19.64
N VAL A 108 19.41 -23.60 20.10
CA VAL A 108 19.54 -22.35 20.87
C VAL A 108 19.28 -21.10 20.02
N LEU A 109 19.55 -21.17 18.71
CA LEU A 109 19.20 -20.13 17.73
C LEU A 109 17.82 -20.40 17.09
N SER A 110 17.16 -21.50 17.47
CA SER A 110 15.84 -21.83 16.92
C SER A 110 14.79 -20.86 17.46
N PHE A 111 13.84 -20.50 16.61
CA PHE A 111 12.74 -19.61 16.96
C PHE A 111 11.72 -20.24 17.94
N LYS A 112 11.86 -21.53 18.28
CA LYS A 112 10.93 -22.25 19.14
C LYS A 112 10.89 -21.66 20.55
N GLY A 113 9.69 -21.29 21.00
CA GLY A 113 9.45 -20.69 22.32
C GLY A 113 9.82 -19.21 22.43
N THR A 114 10.18 -18.56 21.32
CA THR A 114 10.40 -17.10 21.29
C THR A 114 9.10 -16.35 21.05
N HIS A 115 9.06 -15.07 21.45
CA HIS A 115 7.96 -14.16 21.13
C HIS A 115 7.91 -13.74 19.64
N LEU A 116 8.62 -14.43 18.73
CA LEU A 116 8.69 -14.05 17.31
C LEU A 116 7.32 -13.95 16.66
N ILE A 117 6.44 -14.93 16.90
CA ILE A 117 5.08 -14.95 16.33
C ILE A 117 4.31 -13.70 16.78
N ASN A 118 4.33 -13.40 18.08
CA ASN A 118 3.66 -12.22 18.64
C ASN A 118 4.25 -10.92 18.09
N ARG A 119 5.58 -10.85 17.93
CA ARG A 119 6.27 -9.67 17.37
C ARG A 119 5.92 -9.46 15.90
N MET A 120 5.83 -10.52 15.10
CA MET A 120 5.45 -10.44 13.69
C MET A 120 3.98 -10.04 13.52
N ALA A 121 3.08 -10.54 14.38
CA ALA A 121 1.69 -10.11 14.40
C ALA A 121 1.56 -8.62 14.77
N MET A 122 2.30 -8.15 15.79
CA MET A 122 2.35 -6.72 16.15
C MET A 122 2.93 -5.86 15.02
N LEU A 123 3.99 -6.33 14.35
CA LEU A 123 4.57 -5.64 13.21
C LEU A 123 3.58 -5.55 12.03
N THR A 124 2.77 -6.60 11.80
CA THR A 124 1.67 -6.58 10.82
C THR A 124 0.64 -5.51 11.16
N PHE A 125 0.26 -5.43 12.44
CA PHE A 125 -0.66 -4.40 12.93
C PHE A 125 -0.11 -2.99 12.69
N ILE A 126 1.17 -2.76 12.96
CA ILE A 126 1.84 -1.49 12.70
C ILE A 126 1.81 -1.13 11.21
N MET A 127 2.13 -2.07 10.32
CA MET A 127 2.09 -1.83 8.86
C MET A 127 0.68 -1.54 8.33
N ILE A 128 -0.33 -2.27 8.81
CA ILE A 128 -1.73 -1.98 8.44
C ILE A 128 -2.13 -0.59 8.97
N GLY A 129 -1.73 -0.24 10.19
CA GLY A 129 -1.95 1.09 10.77
C GLY A 129 -1.29 2.20 9.97
N GLU A 130 -0.03 2.02 9.55
CA GLU A 130 0.66 2.92 8.62
C GLU A 130 -0.13 3.07 7.32
N GLY A 131 -0.65 1.96 6.77
CA GLY A 131 -1.52 1.99 5.61
C GLY A 131 -2.76 2.86 5.76
N VAL A 132 -3.44 2.77 6.90
CA VAL A 132 -4.60 3.62 7.20
C VAL A 132 -4.20 5.09 7.26
N ILE A 133 -3.05 5.43 7.84
CA ILE A 133 -2.54 6.81 7.88
C ILE A 133 -2.26 7.35 6.47
N VAL A 134 -1.67 6.53 5.59
CA VAL A 134 -1.37 6.94 4.21
C VAL A 134 -2.67 7.16 3.41
N VAL A 135 -3.67 6.28 3.55
CA VAL A 135 -4.99 6.47 2.93
C VAL A 135 -5.67 7.73 3.48
N ALA A 136 -5.64 7.95 4.79
CA ALA A 136 -6.19 9.15 5.42
C ALA A 136 -5.51 10.43 4.93
N THR A 137 -4.19 10.39 4.70
CA THR A 137 -3.45 11.51 4.09
C THR A 137 -3.90 11.76 2.65
N GLY A 138 -4.17 10.70 1.88
CA GLY A 138 -4.77 10.79 0.54
C GLY A 138 -6.14 11.46 0.56
N VAL A 139 -7.01 11.05 1.51
CA VAL A 139 -8.33 11.69 1.72
C VAL A 139 -8.16 13.15 2.13
N GLY A 140 -7.23 13.47 3.03
CA GLY A 140 -6.95 14.85 3.45
C GLY A 140 -6.58 15.77 2.28
N LYS A 141 -5.90 15.25 1.24
CA LYS A 141 -5.63 15.99 0.00
C LYS A 141 -6.89 16.25 -0.84
N ILE A 142 -7.89 15.37 -0.77
CA ILE A 142 -9.14 15.47 -1.54
C ILE A 142 -10.10 16.49 -0.90
N VAL A 143 -10.17 16.53 0.44
CA VAL A 143 -11.18 17.28 1.23
C VAL A 143 -10.95 18.79 1.24
N LEU A 144 -9.86 19.28 0.67
CA LEU A 144 -9.54 20.72 0.66
C LEU A 144 -10.55 21.59 -0.11
N ASN A 145 -11.51 20.98 -0.83
CA ASN A 145 -12.51 21.70 -1.65
C ASN A 145 -13.96 21.41 -1.20
N ALA A 146 -14.84 22.41 -1.29
CA ALA A 146 -16.25 22.31 -0.90
C ALA A 146 -17.06 21.29 -1.73
N ASP A 147 -16.76 21.16 -3.03
CA ASP A 147 -17.40 20.20 -3.96
C ASP A 147 -16.56 18.91 -4.16
N SER A 148 -15.74 18.55 -3.16
CA SER A 148 -14.84 17.40 -3.27
C SER A 148 -15.54 16.03 -3.22
N TRP A 149 -16.74 15.97 -2.64
CA TRP A 149 -17.45 14.73 -2.34
C TRP A 149 -18.48 14.35 -3.40
N THR A 150 -18.12 13.40 -4.25
CA THR A 150 -19.06 12.72 -5.15
C THR A 150 -19.34 11.30 -4.66
N PRO A 151 -20.46 10.67 -5.07
CA PRO A 151 -20.73 9.27 -4.74
C PRO A 151 -19.60 8.32 -5.16
N SER A 152 -18.99 8.56 -6.32
CA SER A 152 -17.87 7.78 -6.84
C SER A 152 -16.59 7.95 -6.01
N THR A 153 -16.31 9.16 -5.53
CA THR A 153 -15.18 9.45 -4.65
C THR A 153 -15.38 8.81 -3.28
N ILE A 154 -16.58 8.89 -2.72
CA ILE A 154 -16.93 8.19 -1.46
C ILE A 154 -16.74 6.67 -1.64
N GLY A 155 -17.24 6.10 -2.73
CA GLY A 155 -17.08 4.68 -3.05
C GLY A 155 -15.60 4.25 -3.13
N ASN A 156 -14.74 5.06 -3.74
CA ASN A 156 -13.31 4.80 -3.82
C ASN A 156 -12.61 4.89 -2.45
N VAL A 157 -12.93 5.91 -1.65
CA VAL A 157 -12.37 6.05 -0.29
C VAL A 157 -12.79 4.88 0.60
N VAL A 158 -14.09 4.53 0.59
CA VAL A 158 -14.63 3.38 1.34
C VAL A 158 -13.97 2.10 0.87
N SER A 159 -13.74 1.92 -0.44
CA SER A 159 -13.05 0.74 -0.96
C SER A 159 -11.58 0.69 -0.54
N GLY A 160 -10.87 1.82 -0.52
CA GLY A 160 -9.50 1.90 -0.02
C GLY A 160 -9.38 1.47 1.44
N ILE A 161 -10.22 2.02 2.32
CA ILE A 161 -10.24 1.66 3.76
C ILE A 161 -10.74 0.22 3.96
N GLY A 162 -11.78 -0.18 3.22
CA GLY A 162 -12.36 -1.52 3.28
C GLY A 162 -11.37 -2.61 2.89
N ASN A 163 -10.53 -2.38 1.88
CA ASN A 163 -9.46 -3.31 1.51
C ASN A 163 -8.48 -3.55 2.67
N LEU A 164 -8.04 -2.49 3.35
CA LEU A 164 -7.15 -2.60 4.51
C LEU A 164 -7.80 -3.37 5.66
N TYR A 165 -9.07 -3.07 5.93
CA TYR A 165 -9.83 -3.71 7.00
C TYR A 165 -10.08 -5.20 6.72
N ILE A 166 -10.40 -5.57 5.48
CA ILE A 166 -10.62 -6.97 5.10
C ILE A 166 -9.32 -7.76 5.15
N ILE A 167 -8.19 -7.18 4.70
CA ILE A 167 -6.88 -7.84 4.85
C ILE A 167 -6.55 -8.06 6.33
N TYR A 168 -6.80 -7.06 7.18
CA TYR A 168 -6.67 -7.19 8.63
C TYR A 168 -7.49 -8.37 9.16
N MET A 169 -8.78 -8.44 8.83
CA MET A 169 -9.67 -9.54 9.24
C MET A 169 -9.14 -10.90 8.79
N ILE A 170 -8.88 -11.08 7.48
CA ILE A 170 -8.42 -12.36 6.94
C ILE A 170 -7.09 -12.79 7.59
N TYR A 171 -6.15 -11.86 7.74
CA TYR A 171 -4.84 -12.16 8.30
C TYR A 171 -4.94 -12.62 9.77
N PHE A 172 -5.62 -11.87 10.63
CA PHE A 172 -5.71 -12.21 12.05
C PHE A 172 -6.58 -13.43 12.31
N ASP A 173 -7.60 -13.68 11.48
CA ASP A 173 -8.39 -14.91 11.55
C ASP A 173 -7.55 -16.15 11.21
N PHE A 174 -6.65 -16.05 10.24
CA PHE A 174 -5.77 -17.16 9.85
C PHE A 174 -4.67 -17.45 10.88
N MET A 175 -4.33 -16.47 11.72
CA MET A 175 -3.22 -16.54 12.68
C MET A 175 -3.66 -16.76 14.14
N ARG A 176 -4.93 -17.13 14.37
CA ARG A 176 -5.50 -17.44 15.69
C ARG A 176 -4.94 -18.78 16.19
N ASP A 177 -4.00 -18.74 17.15
CA ASP A 177 -3.38 -19.89 17.85
C ASP A 177 -2.29 -20.68 17.09
N ILE A 178 -1.14 -20.04 16.87
CA ILE A 178 0.01 -20.65 16.19
C ILE A 178 0.98 -21.30 17.19
N ASN A 179 0.82 -22.61 17.43
CA ASN A 179 1.82 -23.43 18.13
C ASN A 179 2.53 -24.35 17.13
N LEU A 180 3.62 -23.86 16.53
CA LEU A 180 4.33 -24.57 15.46
C LEU A 180 5.56 -25.34 15.95
N PRO A 181 5.86 -26.50 15.34
CA PRO A 181 7.17 -27.15 15.49
C PRO A 181 8.28 -26.30 14.83
N SER A 182 9.52 -26.44 15.31
CA SER A 182 10.66 -25.57 14.94
C SER A 182 10.83 -25.34 13.44
N TYR A 183 10.72 -26.38 12.61
CA TYR A 183 10.92 -26.28 11.16
C TYR A 183 9.79 -25.50 10.47
N ARG A 184 8.53 -25.74 10.87
CA ARG A 184 7.37 -24.98 10.34
C ARG A 184 7.40 -23.54 10.80
N GLN A 185 7.85 -23.29 12.03
CA GLN A 185 8.00 -21.94 12.55
C GLN A 185 9.05 -21.14 11.79
N LEU A 186 10.16 -21.79 11.39
CA LEU A 186 11.17 -21.16 10.55
C LEU A 186 10.62 -20.86 9.15
N SER A 187 9.94 -21.81 8.50
CA SER A 187 9.31 -21.58 7.19
C SER A 187 8.24 -20.49 7.26
N TRP A 188 7.43 -20.49 8.32
CA TRP A 188 6.43 -19.44 8.58
C TRP A 188 7.10 -18.08 8.73
N ALA A 189 8.18 -17.98 9.52
CA ALA A 189 8.92 -16.73 9.69
C ALA A 189 9.53 -16.23 8.38
N LEU A 190 10.14 -17.12 7.59
CA LEU A 190 10.72 -16.77 6.29
C LEU A 190 9.68 -16.29 5.29
N LEU A 191 8.50 -16.91 5.27
CA LEU A 191 7.39 -16.53 4.39
C LEU A 191 6.70 -15.22 4.83
N HIS A 192 6.81 -14.87 6.11
CA HIS A 192 6.21 -13.66 6.67
C HIS A 192 6.87 -12.37 6.15
N PHE A 193 8.17 -12.40 5.88
CA PHE A 193 8.91 -11.26 5.30
C PHE A 193 8.44 -10.85 3.89
N PRO A 194 8.39 -11.75 2.89
CA PRO A 194 7.85 -11.40 1.58
C PRO A 194 6.36 -11.05 1.65
N PHE A 195 5.59 -11.65 2.57
CA PHE A 195 4.21 -11.24 2.81
C PHE A 195 4.12 -9.77 3.23
N HIS A 196 4.96 -9.34 4.18
CA HIS A 196 5.02 -7.94 4.59
C HIS A 196 5.43 -6.99 3.46
N LEU A 197 6.39 -7.40 2.63
CA LEU A 197 6.79 -6.62 1.47
C LEU A 197 5.62 -6.44 0.48
N ALA A 198 4.96 -7.53 0.10
CA ALA A 198 3.83 -7.49 -0.82
C ALA A 198 2.66 -6.66 -0.25
N MET A 199 2.32 -6.88 1.03
CA MET A 199 1.26 -6.16 1.71
C MET A 199 1.57 -4.66 1.77
N ASN A 200 2.78 -4.26 2.14
CA ASN A 200 3.13 -2.84 2.25
C ASN A 200 3.09 -2.13 0.87
N ILE A 201 3.60 -2.78 -0.18
CA ILE A 201 3.53 -2.22 -1.54
C ILE A 201 2.06 -2.12 -2.01
N PHE A 202 1.24 -3.12 -1.72
CA PHE A 202 -0.19 -3.10 -2.04
C PHE A 202 -0.92 -1.94 -1.34
N VAL A 203 -0.65 -1.75 -0.05
CA VAL A 203 -1.19 -0.68 0.78
C VAL A 203 -0.80 0.69 0.22
N GLN A 204 0.48 0.89 -0.13
CA GLN A 204 0.95 2.11 -0.75
C GLN A 204 0.27 2.38 -2.10
N GLY A 205 0.18 1.36 -2.97
CA GLY A 205 -0.52 1.47 -4.26
C GLY A 205 -2.00 1.83 -4.10
N SER A 206 -2.69 1.18 -3.15
CA SER A 206 -4.12 1.44 -2.87
C SER A 206 -4.38 2.88 -2.44
N SER A 207 -3.47 3.48 -1.66
CA SER A 207 -3.59 4.90 -1.26
C SER A 207 -3.42 5.86 -2.44
N GLN A 208 -2.56 5.52 -3.40
CA GLN A 208 -2.34 6.35 -4.59
C GLN A 208 -3.54 6.29 -5.54
N PHE A 209 -4.26 5.17 -5.61
CA PHE A 209 -5.50 5.06 -6.38
C PHE A 209 -6.61 6.00 -5.89
N VAL A 210 -6.69 6.28 -4.59
CA VAL A 210 -7.68 7.22 -4.04
C VAL A 210 -7.43 8.63 -4.59
N VAL A 211 -6.17 9.08 -4.57
CA VAL A 211 -5.77 10.37 -5.16
C VAL A 211 -5.95 10.36 -6.67
N TRP A 212 -5.59 9.26 -7.32
CA TRP A 212 -5.69 9.14 -8.77
C TRP A 212 -7.12 9.24 -9.29
N TRP A 213 -8.05 8.55 -8.63
CA TRP A 213 -9.46 8.64 -8.97
C TRP A 213 -9.94 10.09 -8.90
N LYS A 214 -9.55 10.85 -7.87
CA LYS A 214 -9.98 12.25 -7.76
C LYS A 214 -9.49 13.09 -8.94
N ILE A 215 -8.26 12.86 -9.39
CA ILE A 215 -7.71 13.56 -10.56
C ILE A 215 -8.49 13.19 -11.82
N MET A 216 -8.75 11.89 -12.04
CA MET A 216 -9.55 11.41 -13.18
C MET A 216 -10.98 11.96 -13.17
N GLU A 217 -11.60 12.07 -12.00
CA GLU A 217 -12.92 12.69 -11.86
C GLU A 217 -12.92 14.16 -12.29
N ILE A 218 -11.93 14.93 -11.85
CA ILE A 218 -11.80 16.34 -12.23
C ILE A 218 -11.59 16.45 -13.73
N LEU A 219 -10.67 15.66 -14.30
CA LEU A 219 -10.38 15.65 -15.74
C LEU A 219 -11.60 15.27 -16.57
N ARG A 220 -12.38 14.26 -16.15
CA ARG A 220 -13.64 13.89 -16.81
C ARG A 220 -14.67 15.01 -16.74
N ASN A 221 -14.75 15.73 -15.63
CA ASN A 221 -15.64 16.89 -15.50
C ASN A 221 -15.20 18.05 -16.40
N VAL A 222 -13.90 18.30 -16.52
CA VAL A 222 -13.35 19.31 -17.45
C VAL A 222 -13.66 18.94 -18.89
N GLY A 223 -13.36 17.70 -19.30
CA GLY A 223 -13.68 17.21 -20.65
C GLY A 223 -15.19 17.25 -20.94
N ALA A 224 -16.03 16.89 -19.97
CA ALA A 224 -17.49 17.01 -20.11
C ALA A 224 -17.94 18.47 -20.25
N LYS A 225 -17.34 19.42 -19.49
CA LYS A 225 -17.63 20.85 -19.64
C LYS A 225 -17.21 21.35 -21.02
N PHE A 226 -16.02 21.02 -21.49
CA PHE A 226 -15.56 21.39 -22.84
C PHE A 226 -16.49 20.85 -23.93
N ASN A 227 -16.86 19.57 -23.87
CA ASN A 227 -17.84 18.98 -24.80
C ASN A 227 -19.24 19.62 -24.66
N SER A 228 -19.61 20.05 -23.45
CA SER A 228 -20.89 20.74 -23.22
C SER A 228 -20.94 22.13 -23.84
N VAL A 229 -19.79 22.81 -24.00
CA VAL A 229 -19.72 24.12 -24.67
C VAL A 229 -20.01 23.94 -26.16
N LEU A 230 -19.40 22.93 -26.79
CA LEU A 230 -19.65 22.58 -28.19
C LEU A 230 -21.13 22.20 -28.42
N SER A 231 -21.68 21.29 -27.62
CA SER A 231 -23.09 20.86 -27.77
C SER A 231 -24.13 21.93 -27.39
N GLN A 232 -23.75 22.96 -26.62
CA GLN A 232 -24.61 24.12 -26.38
C GLN A 232 -24.71 25.03 -27.61
N ALA A 233 -23.63 25.17 -28.36
CA ALA A 233 -23.61 25.93 -29.62
C ALA A 233 -24.51 25.30 -30.69
N GLU A 234 -24.70 23.97 -30.64
CA GLU A 234 -25.57 23.23 -31.57
C GLU A 234 -27.07 23.33 -31.25
N GLN A 235 -27.46 23.94 -30.13
CA GLN A 235 -28.88 23.99 -29.73
C GLN A 235 -29.71 24.96 -30.59
N PRO A 236 -30.97 24.62 -30.94
CA PRO A 236 -31.84 25.51 -31.68
C PRO A 236 -32.03 26.85 -30.96
N GLY A 237 -31.86 27.97 -31.67
CA GLY A 237 -31.98 29.32 -31.11
C GLY A 237 -30.77 29.76 -30.25
N PHE A 238 -29.62 29.11 -30.38
CA PHE A 238 -28.37 29.58 -29.78
C PHE A 238 -27.93 30.95 -30.34
N ASP A 239 -28.03 31.14 -31.64
CA ASP A 239 -27.65 32.38 -32.33
C ASP A 239 -28.45 33.60 -31.86
N ASP A 240 -29.72 33.41 -31.48
CA ASP A 240 -30.57 34.48 -30.93
C ASP A 240 -30.18 34.87 -29.49
N ARG A 241 -29.46 34.00 -28.78
CA ARG A 241 -29.09 34.16 -27.36
C ARG A 241 -27.69 34.75 -27.16
N VAL A 242 -26.85 34.71 -28.19
CA VAL A 242 -25.42 35.07 -28.08
C VAL A 242 -25.07 36.08 -29.16
N SER A 243 -24.60 37.27 -28.75
CA SER A 243 -24.21 38.34 -29.68
C SER A 243 -22.90 38.07 -30.42
N ASN A 244 -21.99 37.29 -29.82
CA ASN A 244 -20.70 36.93 -30.40
C ASN A 244 -20.30 35.51 -29.92
N ILE A 245 -20.37 34.54 -30.83
CA ILE A 245 -20.10 33.13 -30.53
C ILE A 245 -18.65 32.92 -30.09
N THR A 246 -17.69 33.53 -30.78
CA THR A 246 -16.25 33.43 -30.42
C THR A 246 -16.00 33.94 -29.00
N GLU A 247 -16.57 35.09 -28.64
CA GLU A 247 -16.39 35.68 -27.31
C GLU A 247 -17.04 34.83 -26.22
N TRP A 248 -18.26 34.32 -26.48
CA TRP A 248 -18.92 33.40 -25.57
C TRP A 248 -18.10 32.12 -25.37
N PHE A 249 -17.62 31.53 -26.47
CA PHE A 249 -16.86 30.28 -26.47
C PHE A 249 -15.55 30.43 -25.69
N GLY A 250 -14.74 31.43 -26.04
CA GLY A 250 -13.50 31.74 -25.34
C GLY A 250 -13.75 32.04 -23.86
N THR A 251 -14.85 32.73 -23.52
CA THR A 251 -15.22 33.01 -22.12
C THR A 251 -15.58 31.75 -21.35
N GLN A 252 -16.34 30.81 -21.92
CA GLN A 252 -16.69 29.55 -21.25
C GLN A 252 -15.45 28.69 -20.98
N VAL A 253 -14.56 28.58 -21.98
CA VAL A 253 -13.31 27.83 -21.84
C VAL A 253 -12.39 28.51 -20.82
N ASN A 254 -12.19 29.83 -20.92
CA ASN A 254 -11.38 30.59 -19.98
C ASN A 254 -11.92 30.49 -18.54
N THR A 255 -13.23 30.63 -18.34
CA THR A 255 -13.85 30.49 -17.01
C THR A 255 -13.62 29.09 -16.44
N THR A 256 -13.81 28.05 -17.26
CA THR A 256 -13.58 26.66 -16.85
C THR A 256 -12.12 26.43 -16.44
N THR A 257 -11.16 26.90 -17.24
CA THR A 257 -9.73 26.79 -16.94
C THR A 257 -9.37 27.58 -15.68
N TYR A 258 -9.88 28.81 -15.54
CA TYR A 258 -9.63 29.66 -14.38
C TYR A 258 -10.18 29.07 -13.08
N ASP A 259 -11.38 28.50 -13.10
CA ASP A 259 -11.98 27.84 -11.94
C ASP A 259 -11.13 26.66 -11.47
N ILE A 260 -10.54 25.90 -12.40
CA ILE A 260 -9.61 24.82 -12.07
C ILE A 260 -8.31 25.37 -11.51
N TYR A 261 -7.71 26.39 -12.13
CA TYR A 261 -6.45 27.00 -11.65
C TYR A 261 -6.58 27.73 -10.32
N LYS A 262 -7.77 28.23 -9.99
CA LYS A 262 -8.05 28.77 -8.67
C LYS A 262 -7.93 27.72 -7.57
N LEU A 263 -8.29 26.47 -7.86
CA LEU A 263 -8.23 25.35 -6.92
C LEU A 263 -6.89 24.61 -6.99
N TYR A 264 -6.33 24.51 -8.20
CA TYR A 264 -5.13 23.76 -8.54
C TYR A 264 -4.21 24.64 -9.40
N PRO A 265 -3.49 25.58 -8.76
CA PRO A 265 -2.69 26.55 -9.50
C PRO A 265 -1.51 25.85 -10.19
N PRO A 266 -1.21 26.21 -11.45
CA PRO A 266 -0.06 25.67 -12.15
C PRO A 266 1.22 26.06 -11.42
N LYS A 267 2.09 25.08 -11.23
CA LYS A 267 3.35 25.26 -10.50
C LYS A 267 4.45 25.84 -11.39
N TYR A 268 4.35 25.66 -12.71
CA TYR A 268 5.36 26.03 -13.69
C TYR A 268 4.87 27.22 -14.51
N TYR A 269 5.81 28.10 -14.86
CA TYR A 269 5.54 29.31 -15.63
C TYR A 269 5.13 28.97 -17.07
N ASP A 270 5.76 27.97 -17.67
CA ASP A 270 5.48 27.54 -19.04
C ASP A 270 4.04 27.02 -19.18
N THR A 271 3.54 26.24 -18.21
CA THR A 271 2.13 25.79 -18.15
C THR A 271 1.14 26.97 -18.19
N TRP A 272 1.49 28.10 -17.54
CA TRP A 272 0.66 29.31 -17.55
C TRP A 272 0.66 30.00 -18.92
N ILE A 273 1.84 30.10 -19.56
CA ILE A 273 1.97 30.68 -20.89
C ILE A 273 1.19 29.88 -21.92
N ASP A 274 1.40 28.56 -21.97
CA ASP A 274 0.76 27.69 -22.97
C ASP A 274 -0.76 27.71 -22.84
N SER A 275 -1.27 27.74 -21.61
CA SER A 275 -2.70 27.90 -21.36
C SER A 275 -3.23 29.24 -21.82
N ALA A 276 -2.50 30.33 -21.57
CA ALA A 276 -2.90 31.67 -21.99
C ALA A 276 -2.87 31.82 -23.52
N ASN A 277 -1.86 31.26 -24.18
CA ASN A 277 -1.74 31.24 -25.63
C ASN A 277 -2.90 30.47 -26.27
N ALA A 278 -3.19 29.25 -25.77
CA ALA A 278 -4.30 28.45 -26.28
C ALA A 278 -5.65 29.17 -26.10
N ILE A 279 -5.88 29.85 -24.97
CA ILE A 279 -7.09 30.67 -24.77
C ILE A 279 -7.14 31.85 -25.73
N ASN A 280 -6.03 32.57 -25.92
CA ASN A 280 -5.96 33.72 -26.84
C ASN A 280 -6.23 33.32 -28.29
N GLU A 281 -5.71 32.16 -28.72
CA GLU A 281 -5.98 31.62 -30.04
C GLU A 281 -7.46 31.28 -30.23
N LEU A 282 -8.14 30.75 -29.20
CA LEU A 282 -9.59 30.53 -29.24
C LEU A 282 -10.38 31.84 -29.41
N PHE A 283 -9.91 32.94 -28.80
CA PHE A 283 -10.51 34.27 -29.01
C PHE A 283 -10.23 34.87 -30.40
N SER A 284 -9.25 34.35 -31.14
CA SER A 284 -8.86 34.84 -32.46
C SER A 284 -9.69 34.26 -33.62
N VAL A 285 -10.53 33.26 -33.34
CA VAL A 285 -11.38 32.60 -34.34
C VAL A 285 -12.44 33.59 -34.86
N PRO A 286 -12.52 33.86 -36.18
CA PRO A 286 -13.52 34.76 -36.74
C PRO A 286 -14.95 34.27 -36.44
N ALA A 287 -15.84 35.18 -36.05
CA ALA A 287 -17.23 34.82 -35.71
C ALA A 287 -17.99 34.19 -36.89
N GLU A 288 -17.65 34.56 -38.12
CA GLU A 288 -18.25 34.02 -39.35
C GLU A 288 -17.88 32.55 -39.58
N TRP A 289 -16.72 32.11 -39.09
CA TRP A 289 -16.23 30.74 -39.29
C TRP A 289 -17.16 29.68 -38.67
N TRP A 290 -17.78 29.99 -37.52
CA TRP A 290 -18.70 29.08 -36.82
C TRP A 290 -19.89 28.63 -37.68
N TYR A 291 -20.24 29.39 -38.73
CA TYR A 291 -21.36 29.09 -39.63
C TYR A 291 -20.91 28.44 -40.95
N THR A 292 -19.61 28.34 -41.21
CA THR A 292 -19.05 27.83 -42.48
C THR A 292 -18.37 26.46 -42.34
N VAL A 293 -18.55 25.78 -41.21
CA VAL A 293 -17.91 24.49 -40.92
C VAL A 293 -18.60 23.39 -41.73
N ASP A 294 -18.03 23.07 -42.90
CA ASP A 294 -18.58 22.04 -43.81
C ASP A 294 -17.75 20.74 -43.85
N SER A 295 -16.54 20.71 -43.27
CA SER A 295 -15.66 19.52 -43.30
C SER A 295 -14.88 19.30 -42.02
N GLU A 296 -14.70 18.02 -41.63
CA GLU A 296 -13.87 17.59 -40.49
C GLU A 296 -12.37 17.95 -40.66
N ASP A 297 -11.91 18.19 -41.90
CA ASP A 297 -10.52 18.54 -42.23
C ASP A 297 -10.24 20.06 -42.22
N ASP A 298 -11.15 20.89 -41.70
CA ASP A 298 -10.95 22.34 -41.65
C ASP A 298 -9.75 22.69 -40.74
N PRO A 299 -8.77 23.49 -41.23
CA PRO A 299 -7.55 23.81 -40.48
C PRO A 299 -7.82 24.59 -39.18
N THR A 300 -8.90 25.37 -39.12
CA THR A 300 -9.32 26.11 -37.93
C THR A 300 -9.98 25.17 -36.92
N LEU A 301 -10.76 24.20 -37.39
CA LEU A 301 -11.33 23.13 -36.53
C LEU A 301 -10.21 22.32 -35.87
N LEU A 302 -9.18 21.96 -36.65
CA LEU A 302 -7.99 21.28 -36.15
C LEU A 302 -7.23 22.12 -35.12
N SER A 303 -7.01 23.41 -35.38
CA SER A 303 -6.38 24.33 -34.43
C SER A 303 -7.17 24.48 -33.13
N ILE A 304 -8.50 24.53 -33.20
CA ILE A 304 -9.35 24.53 -32.01
C ILE A 304 -9.16 23.23 -31.23
N ALA A 305 -9.19 22.07 -31.89
CA ALA A 305 -8.98 20.78 -31.24
C ALA A 305 -7.59 20.67 -30.58
N GLU A 306 -6.55 21.17 -31.24
CA GLU A 306 -5.19 21.26 -30.69
C GLU A 306 -5.12 22.17 -29.46
N ASN A 307 -5.82 23.30 -29.48
CA ASN A 307 -5.90 24.22 -28.35
C ASN A 307 -6.66 23.62 -27.15
N PHE A 308 -7.74 22.88 -27.40
CA PHE A 308 -8.41 22.11 -26.35
C PHE A 308 -7.50 21.04 -25.76
N ASN A 309 -6.76 20.32 -26.60
CA ASN A 309 -5.82 19.31 -26.13
C ASN A 309 -4.70 19.94 -25.29
N THR A 310 -4.13 21.06 -25.74
CA THR A 310 -3.14 21.83 -24.98
C THR A 310 -3.68 22.26 -23.62
N LEU A 311 -4.89 22.83 -23.57
CA LEU A 311 -5.53 23.23 -22.30
C LEU A 311 -5.81 22.04 -21.39
N TYR A 312 -6.21 20.91 -21.95
CA TYR A 312 -6.45 19.69 -21.19
C TYR A 312 -5.14 19.17 -20.57
N LEU A 313 -4.04 19.16 -21.35
CA LEU A 313 -2.72 18.74 -20.90
C LEU A 313 -2.14 19.66 -19.82
N THR A 314 -2.28 20.98 -19.96
CA THR A 314 -1.80 21.95 -18.96
C THR A 314 -2.59 21.86 -17.65
N ILE A 315 -3.91 21.68 -17.73
CA ILE A 315 -4.77 21.38 -16.57
C ILE A 315 -4.33 20.08 -15.90
N GLU A 316 -4.10 19.02 -16.68
CA GLU A 316 -3.66 17.72 -16.19
C GLU A 316 -2.33 17.80 -15.44
N ASN A 317 -1.32 18.46 -16.02
CA ASN A 317 -0.03 18.67 -15.38
C ASN A 317 -0.13 19.53 -14.11
N SER A 318 -0.99 20.56 -14.11
CA SER A 318 -1.26 21.37 -12.92
C SER A 318 -1.87 20.54 -11.78
N LEU A 319 -2.82 19.66 -12.11
CA LEU A 319 -3.44 18.73 -11.15
C LEU A 319 -2.39 17.77 -10.57
N PHE A 320 -1.59 17.13 -11.43
CA PHE A 320 -0.53 16.22 -11.00
C PHE A 320 0.46 16.93 -10.05
N ALA A 321 0.89 18.15 -10.39
CA ALA A 321 1.76 18.96 -9.53
C ALA A 321 1.11 19.28 -8.18
N SER A 322 -0.17 19.66 -8.17
CA SER A 322 -0.94 20.00 -6.97
C SER A 322 -1.08 18.80 -6.01
N PHE A 323 -1.30 17.60 -6.54
CA PHE A 323 -1.39 16.38 -5.74
C PHE A 323 -0.03 15.79 -5.33
N LYS A 324 1.08 16.45 -5.72
CA LYS A 324 2.49 16.05 -5.49
C LYS A 324 2.89 14.78 -6.24
N ILE A 325 2.35 14.60 -7.44
CA ILE A 325 2.74 13.55 -8.38
C ILE A 325 3.79 14.17 -9.31
N ASN A 326 5.07 14.12 -8.91
CA ASN A 326 6.13 14.91 -9.52
C ASN A 326 6.80 14.22 -10.74
N GLY A 327 6.10 13.93 -11.84
CA GLY A 327 6.71 13.40 -13.09
C GLY A 327 7.89 14.25 -13.60
N ILE A 328 7.87 15.52 -13.23
CA ILE A 328 8.63 16.62 -13.81
C ILE A 328 10.09 16.70 -13.32
N GLU A 329 10.44 16.07 -12.19
CA GLU A 329 11.84 16.02 -11.73
C GLU A 329 12.76 15.29 -12.72
N GLY A 330 12.23 14.35 -13.52
CA GLY A 330 12.98 13.66 -14.58
C GLY A 330 13.10 14.45 -15.88
N VAL A 331 12.16 15.37 -16.14
CA VAL A 331 12.05 16.14 -17.39
C VAL A 331 12.78 17.50 -17.30
N LYS A 332 13.08 17.98 -16.08
CA LYS A 332 13.75 19.28 -15.88
C LYS A 332 15.12 19.42 -16.57
N ASN A 333 15.78 18.31 -16.92
CA ASN A 333 17.10 18.31 -17.55
C ASN A 333 17.07 18.28 -19.08
N THR A 334 15.90 18.23 -19.71
CA THR A 334 15.80 18.20 -21.17
C THR A 334 15.61 19.62 -21.71
N THR A 335 16.42 20.00 -22.71
CA THR A 335 16.28 21.24 -23.49
C THR A 335 15.09 21.11 -24.45
N LEU A 336 13.88 21.07 -23.90
CA LEU A 336 12.64 21.04 -24.67
C LEU A 336 12.06 22.45 -24.76
N ASP A 337 11.28 22.71 -25.81
CA ASP A 337 10.38 23.85 -25.85
C ASP A 337 9.22 23.66 -24.84
N ALA A 338 8.40 24.69 -24.62
CA ALA A 338 7.33 24.66 -23.63
C ALA A 338 6.32 23.53 -23.90
N ALA A 339 5.88 23.38 -25.15
CA ALA A 339 4.97 22.32 -25.57
C ALA A 339 5.58 20.90 -25.39
N GLY A 340 6.85 20.71 -25.78
CA GLY A 340 7.56 19.46 -25.59
C GLY A 340 7.79 19.11 -24.12
N PHE A 341 7.99 20.13 -23.27
CA PHE A 341 8.08 19.97 -21.82
C PHE A 341 6.75 19.48 -21.22
N GLU A 342 5.62 20.08 -21.58
CA GLU A 342 4.29 19.67 -21.09
C GLU A 342 3.95 18.23 -21.51
N LEU A 343 4.26 17.86 -22.75
CA LEU A 343 4.05 16.50 -23.25
C LEU A 343 4.94 15.47 -22.54
N ALA A 344 6.23 15.76 -22.36
CA ALA A 344 7.15 14.88 -21.65
C ALA A 344 6.81 14.76 -20.15
N ALA A 345 6.37 15.85 -19.53
CA ALA A 345 5.87 15.86 -18.16
C ALA A 345 4.65 14.97 -18.01
N ASN A 346 3.69 15.07 -18.94
CA ASN A 346 2.47 14.28 -18.93
C ASN A 346 2.79 12.78 -19.11
N ASP A 347 3.62 12.44 -20.09
CA ASP A 347 4.04 11.05 -20.34
C ASP A 347 4.73 10.44 -19.11
N ALA A 348 5.61 11.19 -18.44
CA ALA A 348 6.25 10.74 -17.21
C ALA A 348 5.25 10.51 -16.06
N ASN A 349 4.22 11.36 -15.94
CA ASN A 349 3.17 11.21 -14.93
C ASN A 349 2.30 9.97 -15.18
N TRP A 350 1.87 9.76 -16.42
CA TRP A 350 1.14 8.56 -16.83
C TRP A 350 2.00 7.30 -16.68
N GLY A 351 3.28 7.35 -17.06
CA GLY A 351 4.32 6.34 -16.81
C GLY A 351 4.29 5.81 -15.38
N ARG A 352 4.24 6.71 -14.40
CA ARG A 352 4.15 6.37 -12.98
C ARG A 352 2.83 5.70 -12.64
N TYR A 353 1.72 6.21 -13.17
CA TYR A 353 0.43 5.58 -12.93
C TYR A 353 0.35 4.16 -13.51
N TYR A 354 0.91 3.90 -14.70
CA TYR A 354 1.04 2.54 -15.24
C TYR A 354 1.79 1.63 -14.27
N LEU A 355 2.94 2.11 -13.75
CA LEU A 355 3.73 1.36 -12.79
C LEU A 355 2.91 1.05 -11.52
N VAL A 356 2.21 2.06 -10.98
CA VAL A 356 1.35 1.96 -9.79
C VAL A 356 0.23 0.96 -9.97
N PHE A 357 -0.46 1.04 -11.10
CA PHE A 357 -1.49 0.08 -11.45
C PHE A 357 -0.94 -1.35 -11.48
N SER A 358 0.16 -1.55 -12.20
CA SER A 358 0.78 -2.87 -12.37
C SER A 358 1.21 -3.47 -11.04
N TYR A 359 2.02 -2.74 -10.26
CA TYR A 359 2.53 -3.29 -9.02
C TYR A 359 1.42 -3.47 -7.98
N ALA A 360 0.39 -2.62 -7.94
CA ALA A 360 -0.66 -2.71 -6.93
C ALA A 360 -1.51 -3.99 -7.12
N PHE A 361 -1.90 -4.33 -8.35
CA PHE A 361 -2.64 -5.57 -8.63
C PHE A 361 -1.80 -6.82 -8.40
N VAL A 362 -0.53 -6.81 -8.86
CA VAL A 362 0.40 -7.92 -8.62
C VAL A 362 0.63 -8.13 -7.12
N THR A 363 0.86 -7.06 -6.37
CA THR A 363 1.11 -7.17 -4.93
C THR A 363 -0.15 -7.47 -4.11
N ALA A 364 -1.33 -7.06 -4.56
CA ALA A 364 -2.60 -7.51 -4.00
C ALA A 364 -2.74 -9.05 -4.10
N GLY A 365 -2.51 -9.58 -5.30
CA GLY A 365 -2.55 -11.02 -5.56
C GLY A 365 -1.49 -11.80 -4.78
N LEU A 366 -0.24 -11.29 -4.76
CA LEU A 366 0.83 -11.87 -3.97
C LEU A 366 0.54 -11.83 -2.46
N THR A 367 -0.07 -10.76 -1.95
CA THR A 367 -0.48 -10.68 -0.54
C THR A 367 -1.45 -11.80 -0.20
N LEU A 368 -2.44 -12.05 -1.05
CA LEU A 368 -3.41 -13.13 -0.86
C LEU A 368 -2.77 -14.53 -0.99
N ILE A 369 -1.89 -14.72 -1.97
CA ILE A 369 -1.15 -15.98 -2.17
C ILE A 369 -0.26 -16.27 -0.96
N LEU A 370 0.57 -15.31 -0.54
CA LEU A 370 1.50 -15.45 0.58
C LEU A 370 0.75 -15.64 1.90
N MET A 371 -0.36 -14.93 2.11
CA MET A 371 -1.23 -15.13 3.27
C MET A 371 -1.85 -16.54 3.29
N THR A 372 -2.23 -17.07 2.13
CA THR A 372 -2.73 -18.45 2.00
C THR A 372 -1.63 -19.48 2.27
N LEU A 373 -0.40 -19.22 1.79
CA LEU A 373 0.76 -20.05 2.10
C LEU A 373 1.11 -20.00 3.60
N LEU A 374 0.98 -18.84 4.25
CA LEU A 374 1.17 -18.69 5.68
C LEU A 374 0.11 -19.46 6.47
N LEU A 375 -1.15 -19.45 6.01
CA LEU A 375 -2.21 -20.30 6.56
C LEU A 375 -1.86 -21.79 6.44
N ILE A 376 -1.32 -22.21 5.29
CA ILE A 376 -0.89 -23.60 5.09
C ILE A 376 0.24 -23.96 6.06
N ALA A 377 1.21 -23.06 6.25
CA ALA A 377 2.33 -23.25 7.16
C ALA A 377 1.91 -23.22 8.64
N SER A 378 0.93 -22.39 9.00
CA SER A 378 0.44 -22.21 10.37
C SER A 378 -0.48 -23.35 10.84
N ARG A 379 -1.09 -24.09 9.90
CA ARG A 379 -2.09 -25.11 10.22
C ARG A 379 -1.46 -26.39 10.80
N THR A 380 -1.88 -26.72 12.02
CA THR A 380 -1.47 -27.95 12.74
C THR A 380 -2.53 -29.05 12.69
N LYS A 381 -3.81 -28.70 12.49
CA LYS A 381 -4.93 -29.65 12.42
C LYS A 381 -5.00 -30.37 11.07
N ARG A 382 -5.57 -31.58 11.05
CA ARG A 382 -5.80 -32.35 9.81
C ARG A 382 -6.66 -31.54 8.83
N TRP A 383 -6.27 -31.59 7.55
CA TRP A 383 -7.01 -30.93 6.48
C TRP A 383 -8.30 -31.69 6.18
N THR A 384 -9.40 -30.95 6.05
CA THR A 384 -10.67 -31.47 5.52
C THR A 384 -10.74 -31.15 4.03
N ALA A 385 -11.53 -31.88 3.25
CA ALA A 385 -11.70 -31.60 1.82
C ALA A 385 -12.10 -30.13 1.55
N TRP A 386 -12.98 -29.59 2.40
CA TRP A 386 -13.42 -28.19 2.30
C TRP A 386 -12.30 -27.18 2.58
N ASN A 387 -11.37 -27.50 3.48
CA ASN A 387 -10.21 -26.66 3.74
C ASN A 387 -9.27 -26.59 2.53
N TYR A 388 -9.11 -27.69 1.80
CA TYR A 388 -8.35 -27.68 0.54
C TYR A 388 -9.04 -26.83 -0.52
N THR A 389 -10.37 -26.96 -0.67
CA THR A 389 -11.14 -26.13 -1.60
C THR A 389 -11.00 -24.64 -1.29
N ARG A 390 -11.13 -24.22 -0.02
CA ARG A 390 -10.95 -22.81 0.36
C ARG A 390 -9.54 -22.29 0.04
N ALA A 391 -8.50 -23.04 0.40
CA ALA A 391 -7.13 -22.64 0.11
C ALA A 391 -6.88 -22.55 -1.41
N ALA A 392 -7.41 -23.49 -2.20
CA ALA A 392 -7.33 -23.47 -3.65
C ALA A 392 -8.05 -22.24 -4.24
N LEU A 393 -9.27 -21.93 -3.77
CA LEU A 393 -10.00 -20.75 -4.22
C LEU A 393 -9.26 -19.45 -3.88
N ASN A 394 -8.74 -19.30 -2.66
CA ASN A 394 -7.96 -18.12 -2.28
C ASN A 394 -6.71 -17.96 -3.17
N PHE A 395 -6.04 -19.07 -3.50
CA PHE A 395 -4.89 -19.06 -4.40
C PHE A 395 -5.28 -18.66 -5.83
N LEU A 396 -6.41 -19.17 -6.33
CA LEU A 396 -6.95 -18.81 -7.65
C LEU A 396 -7.35 -17.33 -7.73
N PHE A 397 -8.01 -16.79 -6.71
CA PHE A 397 -8.30 -15.34 -6.64
C PHE A 397 -7.02 -14.52 -6.59
N GLY A 398 -5.99 -14.98 -5.87
CA GLY A 398 -4.69 -14.33 -5.84
C GLY A 398 -4.01 -14.30 -7.21
N ILE A 399 -4.04 -15.41 -7.94
CA ILE A 399 -3.56 -15.46 -9.34
C ILE A 399 -4.39 -14.53 -10.23
N GLY A 400 -5.72 -14.55 -10.09
CA GLY A 400 -6.62 -13.68 -10.86
C GLY A 400 -6.30 -12.20 -10.69
N LEU A 401 -6.01 -11.76 -9.45
CA LEU A 401 -5.56 -10.39 -9.19
C LEU A 401 -4.21 -10.08 -9.85
N CYS A 402 -3.26 -11.01 -9.82
CA CYS A 402 -1.98 -10.84 -10.53
C CYS A 402 -2.18 -10.74 -12.05
N LEU A 403 -3.07 -11.55 -12.63
CA LEU A 403 -3.34 -11.54 -14.07
C LEU A 403 -4.09 -10.28 -14.53
N LEU A 404 -4.79 -9.60 -13.64
CA LEU A 404 -5.51 -8.36 -13.97
C LEU A 404 -4.56 -7.24 -14.41
N SER A 405 -3.28 -7.28 -14.02
CA SER A 405 -2.27 -6.34 -14.53
C SER A 405 -2.02 -6.49 -16.03
N LEU A 406 -2.33 -7.65 -16.63
CA LEU A 406 -2.16 -7.88 -18.07
C LEU A 406 -3.13 -7.07 -18.93
N ILE A 407 -4.17 -6.46 -18.34
CA ILE A 407 -5.02 -5.50 -19.05
C ILE A 407 -4.16 -4.38 -19.67
N GLN A 408 -3.02 -4.03 -19.07
CA GLN A 408 -2.09 -3.04 -19.60
C GLN A 408 -1.51 -3.37 -20.97
N LEU A 409 -1.56 -4.61 -21.42
CA LEU A 409 -1.11 -4.98 -22.78
C LEU A 409 -2.05 -4.46 -23.87
N ASN A 410 -3.28 -4.09 -23.51
CA ASN A 410 -4.24 -3.46 -24.42
C ASN A 410 -4.53 -2.04 -23.94
N VAL A 411 -4.04 -1.05 -24.69
CA VAL A 411 -4.10 0.38 -24.33
C VAL A 411 -5.55 0.84 -24.13
N GLU A 412 -6.44 0.50 -25.07
CA GLU A 412 -7.84 0.95 -25.06
C GLU A 412 -8.60 0.43 -23.82
N HIS A 413 -8.49 -0.86 -23.53
CA HIS A 413 -9.13 -1.45 -22.35
C HIS A 413 -8.48 -0.99 -21.04
N ALA A 414 -7.17 -0.76 -21.04
CA ALA A 414 -6.47 -0.22 -19.89
C ALA A 414 -6.92 1.20 -19.58
N ASP A 415 -7.09 2.06 -20.58
CA ASP A 415 -7.55 3.44 -20.42
C ASP A 415 -8.98 3.49 -19.90
N ALA A 416 -9.86 2.68 -20.48
CA ALA A 416 -11.26 2.58 -20.05
C ALA A 416 -11.39 2.12 -18.58
N PHE A 417 -10.61 1.10 -18.17
CA PHE A 417 -10.70 0.61 -16.79
C PHE A 417 -10.08 1.58 -15.79
N ARG A 418 -8.95 2.19 -16.13
CA ARG A 418 -8.20 3.11 -15.26
C ARG A 418 -8.88 4.45 -15.04
N SER A 419 -9.54 4.98 -16.07
CA SER A 419 -10.37 6.18 -15.98
C SER A 419 -11.70 5.92 -15.25
N SER A 420 -12.02 4.66 -14.94
CA SER A 420 -13.24 4.28 -14.23
C SER A 420 -13.09 4.32 -12.70
N PRO A 421 -14.18 4.51 -11.95
CA PRO A 421 -14.17 4.44 -10.49
C PRO A 421 -13.96 3.03 -9.94
N TRP A 422 -13.84 2.00 -10.79
CA TRP A 422 -13.91 0.59 -10.39
C TRP A 422 -12.58 -0.02 -9.97
N VAL A 423 -11.46 0.69 -10.06
CA VAL A 423 -10.13 0.13 -9.73
C VAL A 423 -10.07 -0.39 -8.28
N LEU A 424 -10.37 0.47 -7.29
CA LEU A 424 -10.38 0.07 -5.87
C LEU A 424 -11.58 -0.81 -5.47
N PRO A 425 -12.82 -0.53 -5.94
CA PRO A 425 -13.96 -1.41 -5.70
C PRO A 425 -13.75 -2.85 -6.21
N THR A 426 -13.07 -3.04 -7.35
CA THR A 426 -12.77 -4.39 -7.86
C THR A 426 -11.90 -5.17 -6.89
N LEU A 427 -10.85 -4.54 -6.34
CA LEU A 427 -10.02 -5.14 -5.29
C LEU A 427 -10.85 -5.49 -4.06
N LEU A 428 -11.71 -4.57 -3.63
CA LEU A 428 -12.60 -4.76 -2.47
C LEU A 428 -13.51 -5.96 -2.67
N LEU A 429 -14.16 -6.07 -3.83
CA LEU A 429 -15.07 -7.18 -4.14
C LEU A 429 -14.35 -8.53 -4.13
N VAL A 430 -13.12 -8.60 -4.64
CA VAL A 430 -12.32 -9.85 -4.60
C VAL A 430 -11.95 -10.21 -3.16
N PHE A 431 -11.40 -9.27 -2.39
CA PHE A 431 -11.04 -9.52 -0.99
C PHE A 431 -12.27 -9.85 -0.13
N PHE A 432 -13.40 -9.18 -0.37
CA PHE A 432 -14.67 -9.47 0.29
C PHE A 432 -15.18 -10.87 -0.04
N THR A 433 -15.10 -11.27 -1.32
CA THR A 433 -15.47 -12.63 -1.75
C THR A 433 -14.61 -13.68 -1.04
N VAL A 434 -13.30 -13.44 -0.94
CA VAL A 434 -12.37 -14.28 -0.18
C VAL A 434 -12.76 -14.35 1.29
N LEU A 435 -13.08 -13.22 1.93
CA LEU A 435 -13.55 -13.19 3.32
C LEU A 435 -14.79 -14.08 3.52
N VAL A 436 -15.80 -13.94 2.65
CA VAL A 436 -17.04 -14.72 2.70
C VAL A 436 -16.77 -16.22 2.52
N ILE A 437 -15.94 -16.59 1.53
CA ILE A 437 -15.54 -17.99 1.29
C ILE A 437 -14.89 -18.60 2.54
N ASN A 438 -14.03 -17.83 3.22
CA ASN A 438 -13.33 -18.32 4.40
C ASN A 438 -14.23 -18.47 5.63
N HIS A 439 -15.32 -17.70 5.72
CA HIS A 439 -16.27 -17.73 6.84
C HIS A 439 -17.45 -18.71 6.65
N LEU A 440 -17.61 -19.33 5.47
CA LEU A 440 -18.70 -20.28 5.22
C LEU A 440 -18.59 -21.55 6.10
N PRO A 441 -19.59 -21.80 7.00
CA PRO A 441 -19.47 -22.79 8.07
C PRO A 441 -19.55 -24.26 7.63
N ARG A 442 -20.05 -24.59 6.42
CA ARG A 442 -20.21 -25.97 5.94
C ARG A 442 -20.02 -26.03 4.41
N PRO A 443 -19.56 -27.17 3.84
CA PRO A 443 -19.58 -27.32 2.39
C PRO A 443 -21.02 -27.14 1.89
N PRO A 444 -21.27 -26.32 0.87
CA PRO A 444 -22.59 -26.19 0.30
C PRO A 444 -23.07 -27.58 -0.15
N PRO A 445 -24.34 -27.96 0.15
CA PRO A 445 -24.84 -29.31 -0.09
C PRO A 445 -24.81 -29.75 -1.56
N ALA A 446 -24.56 -28.83 -2.49
CA ALA A 446 -24.48 -29.09 -3.92
C ALA A 446 -23.26 -29.93 -4.36
N PHE A 447 -22.10 -29.84 -3.69
CA PHE A 447 -20.86 -30.45 -4.20
C PHE A 447 -20.50 -31.82 -3.60
N PHE A 448 -21.06 -32.16 -2.43
CA PHE A 448 -20.80 -33.45 -1.78
C PHE A 448 -22.11 -34.10 -1.36
N GLY A 449 -22.83 -34.62 -2.36
CA GLY A 449 -23.95 -35.53 -2.15
C GLY A 449 -23.49 -36.75 -1.34
N LYS A 450 -23.77 -36.74 -0.04
CA LYS A 450 -23.55 -37.92 0.81
C LYS A 450 -24.53 -39.01 0.35
N LYS A 451 -24.04 -40.04 -0.33
CA LYS A 451 -24.73 -41.34 -0.39
C LYS A 451 -24.92 -41.82 1.06
N LYS A 452 -26.15 -41.69 1.58
CA LYS A 452 -26.56 -42.29 2.86
C LYS A 452 -26.47 -43.82 2.72
N LYS A 453 -25.44 -44.44 3.31
CA LYS A 453 -25.52 -45.87 3.65
C LYS A 453 -26.54 -46.02 4.78
N LYS A 454 -27.68 -46.65 4.50
CA LYS A 454 -28.63 -47.14 5.50
C LYS A 454 -27.88 -48.08 6.46
N LYS A 455 -27.78 -47.72 7.73
CA LYS A 455 -27.48 -48.68 8.81
C LYS A 455 -28.80 -49.09 9.44
N HIS A 456 -29.02 -50.40 9.49
CA HIS A 456 -30.10 -51.04 10.22
C HIS A 456 -30.05 -50.67 11.71
N ALA A 457 -31.24 -50.51 12.28
CA ALA A 457 -31.50 -50.27 13.68
C ALA A 457 -31.14 -51.50 14.54
N GLY A 458 -30.66 -51.25 15.75
CA GLY A 458 -30.57 -52.26 16.81
C GLY A 458 -29.66 -51.84 17.96
N GLY A 459 -30.25 -51.58 19.12
CA GLY A 459 -29.60 -51.73 20.42
C GLY A 459 -29.23 -50.44 21.17
N GLN A 460 -30.06 -50.06 22.14
CA GLN A 460 -29.73 -49.17 23.25
C GLN A 460 -28.55 -49.72 24.08
N ARG A 461 -27.66 -48.83 24.53
CA ARG A 461 -27.22 -48.75 25.94
C ARG A 461 -26.46 -47.45 26.21
N GLU A 462 -26.72 -46.90 27.38
CA GLU A 462 -26.24 -45.64 27.94
C GLU A 462 -24.73 -45.62 28.21
N SER A 463 -24.11 -44.44 28.08
CA SER A 463 -23.15 -43.91 29.07
C SER A 463 -22.64 -42.52 28.67
N GLY A 464 -22.89 -41.52 29.53
CA GLY A 464 -21.86 -40.60 30.03
C GLY A 464 -21.31 -39.45 29.15
N VAL A 465 -21.55 -38.24 29.68
CA VAL A 465 -20.62 -37.09 29.73
C VAL A 465 -20.38 -36.27 28.46
N GLY A 466 -20.70 -34.98 28.52
CA GLY A 466 -20.19 -33.96 27.58
C GLY A 466 -21.02 -32.69 27.53
N ALA A 467 -20.90 -31.84 28.55
CA ALA A 467 -21.42 -30.47 28.51
C ALA A 467 -20.57 -29.63 27.54
N ASP A 468 -21.05 -29.45 26.30
CA ASP A 468 -20.49 -28.47 25.37
C ASP A 468 -21.02 -27.08 25.69
N GLY A 469 -20.28 -26.38 26.55
CA GLY A 469 -20.43 -24.94 26.79
C GLY A 469 -20.03 -24.16 25.53
N ARG A 470 -21.03 -23.65 24.80
CA ARG A 470 -20.86 -22.55 23.85
C ARG A 470 -20.30 -21.33 24.58
N SER A 471 -19.12 -20.86 24.20
CA SER A 471 -18.73 -19.47 24.44
C SER A 471 -19.02 -18.64 23.19
N ASN A 472 -19.71 -17.53 23.39
CA ASN A 472 -20.23 -16.64 22.36
C ASN A 472 -19.13 -15.77 21.73
N SER A 473 -19.41 -15.36 20.50
CA SER A 473 -18.57 -14.65 19.52
C SER A 473 -18.16 -13.21 19.87
N TRP A 474 -18.18 -12.78 21.14
CA TRP A 474 -18.02 -11.34 21.47
C TRP A 474 -17.05 -10.99 22.59
N ASP A 475 -16.33 -11.94 23.19
CA ASP A 475 -15.28 -11.61 24.18
C ASP A 475 -13.91 -11.41 23.51
N VAL A 476 -13.74 -10.22 22.92
CA VAL A 476 -12.46 -9.73 22.37
C VAL A 476 -12.15 -8.39 23.05
N VAL A 477 -11.60 -8.39 24.28
CA VAL A 477 -10.58 -7.44 24.84
C VAL A 477 -10.13 -7.95 26.24
N GLY A 478 -9.79 -9.24 26.40
CA GLY A 478 -9.53 -9.82 27.74
C GLY A 478 -8.17 -10.50 27.97
N HIS A 479 -7.44 -10.85 26.92
CA HIS A 479 -6.25 -11.71 27.07
C HIS A 479 -4.99 -11.10 26.45
N LEU A 480 -4.63 -9.93 26.96
CA LEU A 480 -3.25 -9.45 27.00
C LEU A 480 -2.84 -9.31 28.47
N GLY A 481 -2.30 -10.40 29.02
CA GLY A 481 -1.34 -10.36 30.13
C GLY A 481 -1.77 -9.77 31.46
N TYR A 482 -2.56 -10.50 32.25
CA TYR A 482 -2.38 -10.60 33.71
C TYR A 482 -2.83 -12.01 34.14
N ARG A 483 -1.86 -12.89 34.43
CA ARG A 483 -2.15 -14.18 35.08
C ARG A 483 -2.57 -13.90 36.51
N SER A 484 -3.86 -13.97 36.83
CA SER A 484 -4.31 -13.95 38.21
C SER A 484 -3.84 -15.23 38.91
N ARG A 485 -2.98 -15.05 39.90
CA ARG A 485 -2.52 -16.08 40.83
C ARG A 485 -3.69 -16.45 41.75
N ARG A 486 -4.52 -17.44 41.37
CA ARG A 486 -5.52 -18.07 42.25
C ARG A 486 -5.59 -19.56 41.96
N ALA A 487 -4.70 -20.31 42.60
CA ALA A 487 -4.89 -21.71 42.96
C ALA A 487 -3.69 -22.12 43.82
N HIS A 488 -3.74 -21.79 45.12
CA HIS A 488 -3.10 -22.47 46.25
C HIS A 488 -3.18 -21.52 47.45
N GLU A 489 -4.21 -21.71 48.28
CA GLU A 489 -4.18 -21.62 49.75
C GLU A 489 -5.62 -21.62 50.27
N LYS A 490 -5.95 -22.67 51.03
CA LYS A 490 -7.03 -22.71 52.02
C LYS A 490 -6.35 -23.02 53.36
N ILE A 491 -6.98 -22.56 54.45
CA ILE A 491 -6.63 -22.69 55.90
C ILE A 491 -5.86 -21.44 56.40
N ASP A 492 -6.25 -20.66 57.40
CA ASP A 492 -7.43 -20.54 58.29
C ASP A 492 -7.51 -19.08 58.83
N PRO A 493 -8.62 -18.63 59.44
CA PRO A 493 -8.87 -17.24 59.82
C PRO A 493 -8.55 -16.96 61.29
N ALA A 494 -7.83 -15.87 61.60
CA ALA A 494 -7.98 -15.12 62.85
C ALA A 494 -7.13 -13.83 62.87
N VAL A 495 -7.65 -12.83 63.57
CA VAL A 495 -6.98 -11.67 64.21
C VAL A 495 -7.06 -10.30 63.50
N SER A 496 -8.02 -9.51 64.02
CA SER A 496 -8.06 -8.05 64.34
C SER A 496 -7.70 -7.03 63.25
N SER A 497 -8.64 -6.25 62.71
CA SER A 497 -9.27 -5.03 63.27
C SER A 497 -8.31 -3.84 63.50
N VAL A 498 -8.43 -2.79 62.68
CA VAL A 498 -8.82 -1.38 63.03
C VAL A 498 -8.58 -0.44 61.82
N PRO A 499 -9.40 0.60 61.58
CA PRO A 499 -9.50 1.36 60.32
C PRO A 499 -9.02 2.83 60.41
N ALA A 500 -8.77 3.50 59.26
CA ALA A 500 -8.81 4.98 59.14
C ALA A 500 -8.85 5.41 57.65
N GLN A 501 -9.91 6.09 57.20
CA GLN A 501 -9.98 7.53 56.82
C GLN A 501 -9.26 7.87 55.51
N GLY A 502 -9.79 8.58 54.50
CA GLY A 502 -10.92 9.51 54.43
C GLY A 502 -10.40 10.92 54.09
N ALA A 503 -10.79 11.45 52.91
CA ALA A 503 -10.54 12.81 52.36
C ALA A 503 -9.09 13.13 51.93
N GLY A 504 -8.80 13.99 50.95
CA GLY A 504 -9.61 14.92 50.17
C GLY A 504 -8.73 15.67 49.15
N TYR A 505 -9.39 16.39 48.25
CA TYR A 505 -8.90 17.35 47.26
C TYR A 505 -7.84 18.32 47.79
N GLU A 506 -6.81 18.64 46.98
CA GLU A 506 -6.21 19.97 46.95
C GLU A 506 -5.49 20.27 45.62
N SER A 507 -5.47 21.56 45.29
CA SER A 507 -5.23 22.14 43.96
C SER A 507 -4.06 23.12 43.96
N ARG A 508 -3.34 23.20 42.82
CA ARG A 508 -2.52 24.35 42.30
C ARG A 508 -1.17 24.65 43.00
N PRO A 509 -0.21 25.41 42.39
CA PRO A 509 -0.41 26.45 41.37
C PRO A 509 0.57 26.54 40.17
N LEU A 510 0.20 27.45 39.26
CA LEU A 510 0.95 28.02 38.14
C LEU A 510 2.22 28.76 38.59
N HIS A 511 3.26 28.74 37.75
CA HIS A 511 4.26 29.82 37.69
C HIS A 511 4.45 30.30 36.24
N THR A 512 4.32 31.61 36.10
CA THR A 512 4.58 32.46 34.93
C THR A 512 6.00 33.04 34.96
N GLY A 513 6.54 33.35 33.78
CA GLY A 513 7.74 34.19 33.53
C GLY A 513 8.50 33.70 32.30
N ALA A 514 8.21 34.17 31.08
CA ALA A 514 8.63 35.42 30.45
C ALA A 514 10.17 35.58 30.35
N HIS A 515 10.72 35.45 29.13
CA HIS A 515 11.75 36.34 28.58
C HIS A 515 11.86 36.15 27.05
N ALA A 516 11.87 37.28 26.35
CA ALA A 516 12.09 37.42 24.92
C ALA A 516 13.59 37.39 24.56
N VAL A 517 13.93 36.83 23.40
CA VAL A 517 14.61 37.44 22.23
C VAL A 517 14.23 36.60 21.02
#